data_AF-A0A379WF50-F1
#
_entry.id   AF-A0A379WF50-F1
#
_cell.length_a   1.000
_cell.length_b   1.000
_cell.length_c   1.000
_cell.angle_alpha   90.00
_cell.angle_beta   90.00
_cell.angle_gamma   90.00
#
_symmetry.space_group_name_H-M   'P 1'
#
loop_
_entity.id
_entity.type
_entity.pdbx_description
1 polymer ?
#
loop_
_entity_poly.entity_id
_entity_poly.type
_entity_poly.pdbx_seq_one_letter_code
_entity_poly.pdbx_strand_id
1 'polypeptide(L)'
;MNVTYLHDEDLDFLQHCSEEQLADFARLLTHNEKGKARLSSVLSHNELFKAMEGHPEQHRRNWQLIAGEFQHYGGDSIANKLRGHGKQYRAILLDVAKRLKLKADKSMSTFEIEQQLLEHFLRHTWQKMDAAHKQEFLQAVDAKVSELEELLPLLMKDRSLAKGSPTCFPPSLPAFYVPMPQ
;
A
#
# COMPACT_ATOMS: atom_id res chain seq x y z
N MET A 1 -12.02 -20.90 0.73
CA MET A 1 -10.80 -20.71 1.54
C MET A 1 -11.06 -19.53 2.45
N ASN A 2 -10.71 -19.59 3.72
CA ASN A 2 -10.95 -18.45 4.62
C ASN A 2 -9.68 -17.59 4.66
N VAL A 3 -9.83 -16.28 4.51
CA VAL A 3 -8.71 -15.35 4.72
C VAL A 3 -8.62 -15.13 6.22
N THR A 4 -7.50 -15.53 6.83
CA THR A 4 -7.30 -15.35 8.28
C THR A 4 -6.26 -14.26 8.47
N TYR A 5 -6.65 -13.19 9.13
CA TYR A 5 -5.74 -12.13 9.54
C TYR A 5 -4.83 -12.65 10.67
N LEU A 6 -3.52 -12.60 10.44
CA LEU A 6 -2.53 -12.74 11.51
C LEU A 6 -2.39 -11.36 12.15
N HIS A 7 -2.81 -11.21 13.41
CA HIS A 7 -2.72 -9.92 14.10
C HIS A 7 -1.30 -9.34 14.01
N ASP A 8 -1.23 -8.08 13.59
CA ASP A 8 -0.02 -7.34 13.31
C ASP A 8 -0.25 -5.86 13.68
N GLU A 9 0.41 -5.40 14.74
CA GLU A 9 0.24 -4.03 15.25
C GLU A 9 0.57 -2.98 14.18
N ASP A 10 1.49 -3.28 13.26
CA ASP A 10 1.86 -2.38 12.17
C ASP A 10 0.76 -2.26 11.08
N LEU A 11 -0.29 -3.10 11.13
CA LEU A 11 -1.46 -3.03 10.24
C LEU A 11 -2.73 -2.52 10.94
N ASP A 12 -2.70 -2.28 12.25
CA ASP A 12 -3.88 -1.86 13.00
C ASP A 12 -4.41 -0.49 12.56
N PHE A 13 -3.58 0.35 11.91
CA PHE A 13 -4.03 1.63 11.35
C PHE A 13 -5.15 1.46 10.30
N LEU A 14 -5.25 0.30 9.64
CA LEU A 14 -6.30 0.01 8.66
C LEU A 14 -7.71 0.13 9.23
N GLN A 15 -7.89 -0.09 10.54
CA GLN A 15 -9.18 0.09 11.22
C GLN A 15 -9.65 1.55 11.24
N HIS A 16 -8.73 2.50 11.04
CA HIS A 16 -8.97 3.94 11.06
C HIS A 16 -9.06 4.54 9.64
N CYS A 17 -8.82 3.74 8.60
CA CYS A 17 -8.99 4.17 7.21
C CYS A 17 -10.47 4.38 6.87
N SER A 18 -10.72 5.29 5.92
CA SER A 18 -12.07 5.50 5.40
C SER A 18 -12.53 4.30 4.56
N GLU A 19 -13.84 4.20 4.32
CA GLU A 19 -14.41 3.19 3.43
C GLU A 19 -13.78 3.24 2.03
N GLU A 20 -13.62 4.44 1.47
CA GLU A 20 -13.05 4.68 0.15
C GLU A 20 -11.60 4.18 0.07
N GLN A 21 -10.79 4.48 1.08
CA GLN A 21 -9.39 4.05 1.12
C GLN A 21 -9.24 2.54 1.20
N LEU A 22 -10.07 1.90 2.03
CA LEU A 22 -10.06 0.45 2.14
C LEU A 22 -10.62 -0.22 0.87
N ALA A 23 -11.55 0.43 0.17
CA ALA A 23 -12.06 -0.03 -1.12
C ALA A 23 -10.97 0.03 -2.21
N ASP A 24 -10.24 1.13 -2.31
CA ASP A 24 -9.13 1.27 -3.25
C ASP A 24 -8.02 0.27 -2.95
N PHE A 25 -7.67 0.11 -1.66
CA PHE A 25 -6.68 -0.87 -1.25
C PHE A 25 -7.12 -2.30 -1.56
N ALA A 26 -8.35 -2.68 -1.22
CA ALA A 26 -8.90 -3.99 -1.56
C ALA A 26 -8.91 -4.22 -3.07
N ARG A 27 -9.21 -3.19 -3.87
CA ARG A 27 -9.16 -3.29 -5.33
C ARG A 27 -7.75 -3.56 -5.85
N LEU A 28 -6.72 -2.88 -5.32
CA LEU A 28 -5.32 -3.12 -5.67
C LEU A 28 -4.90 -4.57 -5.39
N LEU A 29 -5.39 -5.16 -4.31
CA LEU A 29 -5.09 -6.55 -3.93
C LEU A 29 -5.86 -7.58 -4.77
N THR A 30 -7.08 -7.25 -5.17
CA THR A 30 -8.00 -8.22 -5.80
C THR A 30 -8.04 -8.12 -7.32
N HIS A 31 -7.55 -7.04 -7.92
CA HIS A 31 -7.57 -6.82 -9.37
C HIS A 31 -6.16 -6.60 -9.93
N ASN A 32 -6.00 -6.80 -11.23
CA ASN A 32 -4.79 -6.41 -11.94
C ASN A 32 -4.93 -5.01 -12.57
N GLU A 33 -3.85 -4.52 -13.18
CA GLU A 33 -3.81 -3.20 -13.85
C GLU A 33 -4.85 -3.03 -14.96
N LYS A 34 -5.33 -4.14 -15.55
CA LYS A 34 -6.40 -4.13 -16.56
C LYS A 34 -7.80 -4.16 -15.94
N GLY A 35 -7.91 -4.05 -14.62
CA GLY A 35 -9.16 -4.14 -13.88
C GLY A 35 -9.77 -5.55 -13.84
N LYS A 36 -9.04 -6.60 -14.20
CA LYS A 36 -9.53 -7.98 -14.12
C LYS A 36 -9.31 -8.54 -12.72
N ALA A 37 -10.34 -9.18 -12.17
CA ALA A 37 -10.25 -9.89 -10.90
C ALA A 37 -9.15 -10.97 -10.93
N ARG A 38 -8.37 -11.03 -9.86
CA ARG A 38 -7.32 -12.04 -9.65
C ARG A 38 -7.95 -13.32 -9.15
N LEU A 39 -7.69 -14.42 -9.86
CA LEU A 39 -8.18 -15.74 -9.45
C LEU A 39 -7.63 -16.20 -8.09
N SER A 40 -6.46 -15.70 -7.71
CA SER A 40 -5.83 -15.99 -6.43
C SER A 40 -6.42 -15.21 -5.25
N SER A 41 -7.32 -14.26 -5.49
CA SER A 41 -7.93 -13.44 -4.44
C SER A 41 -8.79 -14.31 -3.53
N VAL A 42 -8.45 -14.39 -2.25
CA VAL A 42 -9.28 -15.13 -1.28
C VAL A 42 -10.41 -14.24 -0.78
N LEU A 43 -10.15 -12.94 -0.61
CA LEU A 43 -11.14 -11.92 -0.24
C LEU A 43 -12.35 -11.91 -1.18
N SER A 44 -12.12 -11.97 -2.49
CA SER A 44 -13.21 -11.95 -3.50
C SER A 44 -14.12 -13.18 -3.42
N HIS A 45 -13.66 -14.27 -2.81
CA HIS A 45 -14.42 -15.51 -2.61
C HIS A 45 -14.86 -15.70 -1.15
N ASN A 46 -14.67 -14.70 -0.29
CA ASN A 46 -15.04 -14.77 1.12
C ASN A 46 -16.54 -14.46 1.29
N GLU A 47 -17.30 -15.38 1.91
CA GLU A 47 -18.75 -15.23 2.04
C GLU A 47 -19.16 -14.08 2.98
N LEU A 48 -18.37 -13.78 4.02
CA LEU A 48 -18.67 -12.63 4.91
C LEU A 48 -18.47 -11.30 4.18
N PHE A 49 -17.41 -11.21 3.38
CA PHE A 49 -17.14 -10.02 2.58
C PHE A 49 -18.22 -9.82 1.49
N LYS A 50 -18.63 -10.91 0.82
CA LYS A 50 -19.70 -10.90 -0.20
C LYS A 50 -21.07 -10.58 0.39
N ALA A 51 -21.37 -11.04 1.60
CA ALA A 51 -22.65 -10.75 2.26
C ALA A 51 -22.87 -9.24 2.53
N MET A 52 -21.80 -8.46 2.48
CA MET A 52 -21.81 -7.01 2.67
C MET A 52 -21.75 -6.23 1.34
N GLU A 53 -21.84 -6.90 0.19
CA GLU A 53 -21.76 -6.27 -1.12
C GLU A 53 -22.85 -5.18 -1.29
N GLY A 54 -22.42 -3.97 -1.64
CA GLY A 54 -23.31 -2.80 -1.77
C GLY A 54 -23.62 -2.07 -0.46
N HIS A 55 -23.14 -2.56 0.68
CA HIS A 55 -23.28 -1.86 1.96
C HIS A 55 -22.29 -0.67 2.04
N PRO A 56 -22.69 0.52 2.54
CA PRO A 56 -21.83 1.71 2.62
C PRO A 56 -20.64 1.61 3.59
N GLU A 57 -20.44 0.46 4.24
CA GLU A 57 -19.38 0.22 5.23
C GLU A 57 -18.77 -1.17 5.02
N GLN A 58 -18.87 -1.71 3.80
CA GLN A 58 -18.42 -3.05 3.45
C GLN A 58 -16.96 -3.25 3.80
N HIS A 59 -16.10 -2.30 3.46
CA HIS A 59 -14.66 -2.42 3.64
C HIS A 59 -14.24 -2.10 5.07
N ARG A 60 -14.78 -1.04 5.68
CA ARG A 60 -14.46 -0.64 7.05
C ARG A 60 -14.84 -1.72 8.07
N ARG A 61 -15.98 -2.39 7.89
CA ARG A 61 -16.39 -3.51 8.77
C ARG A 61 -15.58 -4.78 8.54
N ASN A 62 -14.90 -4.90 7.40
CA ASN A 62 -14.13 -6.07 7.02
C ASN A 62 -12.63 -5.77 6.85
N TRP A 63 -12.10 -4.73 7.50
CA TRP A 63 -10.70 -4.32 7.35
C TRP A 63 -9.72 -5.46 7.65
N GLN A 64 -10.05 -6.35 8.59
CA GLN A 64 -9.25 -7.53 8.91
C GLN A 64 -9.19 -8.53 7.76
N LEU A 65 -10.28 -8.69 7.00
CA LEU A 65 -10.26 -9.55 5.80
C LEU A 65 -9.36 -8.94 4.73
N ILE A 66 -9.37 -7.61 4.59
CA ILE A 66 -8.48 -6.89 3.65
C ILE A 66 -7.01 -7.02 4.09
N ALA A 67 -6.72 -6.85 5.37
CA ALA A 67 -5.39 -7.07 5.94
C ALA A 67 -4.93 -8.51 5.73
N GLY A 68 -5.81 -9.49 5.96
CA GLY A 68 -5.54 -10.90 5.69
C GLY A 68 -5.20 -11.17 4.23
N GLU A 69 -5.96 -10.59 3.28
CA GLU A 69 -5.65 -10.68 1.85
C GLU A 69 -4.27 -10.09 1.54
N PHE A 70 -3.96 -8.91 2.10
CA PHE A 70 -2.65 -8.27 1.94
C PHE A 70 -1.50 -9.15 2.46
N GLN A 71 -1.67 -9.78 3.62
CA GLN A 71 -0.65 -10.67 4.19
C GLN A 71 -0.39 -11.93 3.35
N HIS A 72 -1.33 -12.32 2.48
CA HIS A 72 -1.19 -13.42 1.53
C HIS A 72 -0.83 -12.95 0.12
N TYR A 73 -0.83 -11.64 -0.12
CA TYR A 73 -0.59 -11.04 -1.42
C TYR A 73 0.88 -11.18 -1.85
N GLY A 74 1.09 -11.48 -3.13
CA GLY A 74 2.44 -11.60 -3.71
C GLY A 74 3.05 -13.02 -3.67
N GLY A 75 2.62 -13.85 -4.62
CA GLY A 75 3.56 -14.65 -5.42
C GLY A 75 4.11 -15.96 -4.85
N ASP A 76 3.65 -16.45 -3.71
CA ASP A 76 3.89 -17.86 -3.34
C ASP A 76 2.65 -18.44 -2.66
N SER A 77 1.56 -18.62 -3.43
CA SER A 77 0.37 -19.32 -2.94
C SER A 77 0.70 -20.70 -2.37
N ILE A 78 1.76 -21.37 -2.88
CA ILE A 78 2.26 -22.65 -2.37
C ILE A 78 2.95 -22.47 -1.01
N ALA A 79 3.88 -21.50 -0.87
CA ALA A 79 4.54 -21.27 0.42
C ALA A 79 3.57 -20.70 1.48
N ASN A 80 2.59 -19.90 1.07
CA ASN A 80 1.52 -19.41 1.95
C ASN A 80 0.62 -20.57 2.40
N LYS A 81 0.28 -21.50 1.49
CA LYS A 81 -0.49 -22.72 1.82
C LYS A 81 0.29 -23.68 2.73
N LEU A 82 1.61 -23.76 2.60
CA LEU A 82 2.48 -24.57 3.48
C LEU A 82 2.66 -23.91 4.86
N ARG A 83 2.78 -22.58 4.91
CA ARG A 83 2.94 -21.81 6.16
C ARG A 83 1.64 -21.73 6.97
N GLY A 84 0.49 -21.84 6.30
CA GLY A 84 -0.84 -21.84 6.93
C GLY A 84 -1.33 -20.48 7.42
N HIS A 85 -0.48 -19.45 7.35
CA HIS A 85 -0.81 -18.07 7.70
C HIS A 85 -0.08 -17.07 6.78
N GLY A 86 -0.59 -15.84 6.74
CA GLY A 86 -0.01 -14.73 6.01
C GLY A 86 1.32 -14.25 6.59
N LYS A 87 2.05 -13.41 5.87
CA LYS A 87 3.28 -12.78 6.36
C LYS A 87 2.95 -11.56 7.22
N GLN A 88 3.76 -11.31 8.26
CA GLN A 88 3.76 -10.02 8.94
C GLN A 88 4.13 -8.91 7.95
N TYR A 89 3.55 -7.73 8.12
CA TYR A 89 3.75 -6.57 7.27
C TYR A 89 5.22 -6.20 7.15
N ARG A 90 5.95 -6.15 8.26
CA ARG A 90 7.39 -5.93 8.25
C ARG A 90 8.15 -6.92 7.36
N ALA A 91 7.75 -8.20 7.34
CA ALA A 91 8.37 -9.20 6.47
C ALA A 91 8.05 -8.94 4.98
N ILE A 92 6.84 -8.47 4.68
CA ILE A 92 6.45 -8.04 3.33
C ILE A 92 7.32 -6.85 2.89
N LEU A 93 7.47 -5.84 3.74
CA LEU A 93 8.32 -4.68 3.45
C LEU A 93 9.77 -5.08 3.18
N LEU A 94 10.34 -5.97 3.99
CA LEU A 94 11.70 -6.49 3.77
C LEU A 94 11.82 -7.26 2.44
N ASP A 95 10.82 -8.06 2.08
CA ASP A 95 10.81 -8.79 0.80
C ASP A 95 10.75 -7.82 -0.39
N VAL A 96 9.94 -6.75 -0.29
CA VAL A 96 9.86 -5.70 -1.31
C VAL A 96 11.18 -4.94 -1.40
N ALA A 97 11.74 -4.52 -0.27
CA ALA A 97 13.02 -3.81 -0.22
C ALA A 97 14.16 -4.65 -0.84
N LYS A 98 14.19 -5.96 -0.54
CA LYS A 98 15.13 -6.91 -1.15
C LYS A 98 14.96 -7.02 -2.67
N ARG A 99 13.71 -7.09 -3.17
CA ARG A 99 13.42 -7.12 -4.61
C ARG A 99 13.89 -5.84 -5.32
N LEU A 100 13.74 -4.70 -4.65
CA LEU A 100 14.21 -3.39 -5.11
C LEU A 100 15.71 -3.16 -4.85
N LYS A 101 16.43 -4.13 -4.27
CA LYS A 101 17.86 -4.05 -3.92
C LYS A 101 18.21 -2.88 -3.00
N LEU A 102 17.27 -2.51 -2.12
CA LEU A 102 17.50 -1.51 -1.07
C LEU A 102 18.29 -2.11 0.09
N LYS A 103 18.98 -1.24 0.84
CA LYS A 103 19.78 -1.62 2.02
C LYS A 103 18.92 -1.69 3.29
N ALA A 104 17.76 -2.31 3.19
CA ALA A 104 16.91 -2.59 4.35
C ALA A 104 17.25 -3.96 4.94
N ASP A 105 17.41 -4.04 6.26
CA ASP A 105 17.71 -5.29 6.94
C ASP A 105 16.85 -5.50 8.20
N LYS A 106 17.01 -6.68 8.81
CA LYS A 106 16.20 -7.12 9.94
C LYS A 106 16.49 -6.39 11.26
N SER A 107 17.50 -5.53 11.33
CA SER A 107 17.76 -4.67 12.50
C SER A 107 16.93 -3.39 12.49
N MET A 108 16.44 -2.97 11.32
CA MET A 108 15.67 -1.74 11.14
C MET A 108 14.23 -1.88 11.62
N SER A 109 13.68 -0.80 12.17
CA SER A 109 12.26 -0.71 12.50
C SER A 109 11.37 -0.73 11.25
N THR A 110 10.09 -1.09 11.41
CA THR A 110 9.09 -1.03 10.32
C THR A 110 9.08 0.35 9.67
N PHE A 111 9.02 1.40 10.49
CA PHE A 111 9.05 2.79 10.05
C PHE A 111 10.29 3.12 9.18
N GLU A 112 11.49 2.73 9.59
CA GLU A 112 12.70 3.01 8.80
C GLU A 112 12.71 2.27 7.44
N ILE A 113 12.12 1.08 7.38
CA ILE A 113 11.97 0.32 6.12
C ILE A 113 10.95 1.02 5.21
N GLU A 114 9.80 1.44 5.75
CA GLU A 114 8.79 2.21 5.02
C GLU A 114 9.37 3.50 4.46
N GLN A 115 10.16 4.22 5.25
CA GLN A 115 10.78 5.47 4.84
C GLN A 115 11.71 5.24 3.64
N GLN A 116 12.55 4.19 3.66
CA GLN A 116 13.40 3.85 2.52
C GLN A 116 12.60 3.46 1.26
N LEU A 117 11.52 2.70 1.44
CA LEU A 117 10.65 2.29 0.32
C LEU A 117 9.93 3.49 -0.30
N LEU A 118 9.39 4.37 0.54
CA LEU A 118 8.72 5.59 0.11
C LEU A 118 9.69 6.52 -0.62
N GLU A 119 10.89 6.75 -0.07
CA GLU A 119 11.92 7.56 -0.73
C GLU A 119 12.29 6.98 -2.09
N HIS A 120 12.53 5.66 -2.17
CA HIS A 120 12.84 5.00 -3.42
C HIS A 120 11.70 5.17 -4.45
N PHE A 121 10.45 4.97 -4.01
CA PHE A 121 9.27 5.15 -4.86
C PHE A 121 9.16 6.60 -5.37
N LEU A 122 9.31 7.60 -4.50
CA LEU A 122 9.26 9.02 -4.89
C LEU A 122 10.37 9.37 -5.88
N ARG A 123 11.60 8.92 -5.66
CA ARG A 123 12.72 9.12 -6.59
C ARG A 123 12.45 8.52 -7.95
N HIS A 124 11.98 7.27 -7.97
CA HIS A 124 11.71 6.54 -9.20
C HIS A 124 10.52 7.11 -9.98
N THR A 125 9.45 7.54 -9.31
CA THR A 125 8.31 8.20 -9.95
C THR A 125 8.69 9.58 -10.48
N TRP A 126 9.40 10.39 -9.69
CA TRP A 126 9.86 11.72 -10.10
C TRP A 126 10.73 11.69 -11.36
N GLN A 127 11.61 10.69 -11.51
CA GLN A 127 12.43 10.52 -12.70
C GLN A 127 11.61 10.27 -13.98
N LYS A 128 10.41 9.69 -13.84
CA LYS A 128 9.51 9.34 -14.96
C LYS A 128 8.49 10.42 -15.28
N MET A 129 8.25 11.34 -14.36
CA MET A 129 7.35 12.47 -14.58
C MET A 129 7.96 13.50 -15.53
N ASP A 130 7.16 13.96 -16.49
CA ASP A 130 7.47 15.16 -17.26
C ASP A 130 7.31 16.43 -16.41
N ALA A 131 7.61 17.59 -17.01
CA ALA A 131 7.55 18.87 -16.32
C ALA A 131 6.13 19.23 -15.84
N ALA A 132 5.09 18.87 -16.60
CA ALA A 132 3.71 19.19 -16.25
C ALA A 132 3.26 18.36 -15.04
N HIS A 133 3.52 17.04 -15.05
CA HIS A 133 3.22 16.16 -13.92
C HIS A 133 4.02 16.52 -12.67
N LYS A 134 5.28 16.95 -12.80
CA LYS A 134 6.07 17.46 -11.66
C LYS A 134 5.44 18.71 -11.06
N GLN A 135 4.98 19.64 -11.90
CA GLN A 135 4.32 20.86 -11.44
C GLN A 135 3.01 20.55 -10.71
N GLU A 136 2.19 19.65 -11.25
CA GLU A 136 0.96 19.20 -10.62
C GLU A 136 1.24 18.53 -9.26
N PHE A 137 2.25 17.65 -9.20
CA PHE A 137 2.67 17.03 -7.95
C PHE A 137 3.07 18.07 -6.90
N LEU A 138 3.93 19.03 -7.27
CA LEU A 138 4.40 20.10 -6.37
C LEU A 138 3.26 20.98 -5.84
N GLN A 139 2.27 21.29 -6.69
CA GLN A 139 1.06 22.01 -6.27
C GLN A 139 0.23 21.20 -5.29
N ALA A 140 0.05 19.90 -5.54
CA ALA A 140 -0.73 19.03 -4.68
C ALA A 140 -0.10 18.84 -3.28
N VAL A 141 1.23 18.88 -3.18
CA VAL A 141 1.94 18.80 -1.89
C VAL A 141 2.22 20.17 -1.26
N ASP A 142 1.64 21.25 -1.81
CA ASP A 142 1.84 22.66 -1.40
C ASP A 142 3.32 23.03 -1.16
N ALA A 143 4.21 22.46 -1.97
CA ALA A 143 5.65 22.65 -1.77
C ALA A 143 6.20 23.69 -2.75
N LYS A 144 6.83 24.73 -2.20
CA LYS A 144 7.52 25.79 -2.97
C LYS A 144 8.96 25.41 -3.29
N VAL A 145 9.19 24.18 -3.73
CA VAL A 145 10.51 23.66 -4.10
C VAL A 145 10.47 23.15 -5.53
N SER A 146 11.56 23.33 -6.27
CA SER A 146 11.69 22.83 -7.65
C SER A 146 12.43 21.51 -7.74
N GLU A 147 13.16 21.14 -6.68
CA GLU A 147 14.01 19.95 -6.64
C GLU A 147 13.47 18.92 -5.65
N LEU A 148 13.53 17.64 -6.04
CA LEU A 148 13.05 16.54 -5.20
C LEU A 148 13.85 16.43 -3.89
N GLU A 149 15.16 16.70 -3.91
CA GLU A 149 15.99 16.60 -2.69
C GLU A 149 15.61 17.61 -1.61
N GLU A 150 15.06 18.75 -1.99
CA GLU A 150 14.56 19.75 -1.06
C GLU A 150 13.16 19.36 -0.53
N LEU A 151 12.41 18.61 -1.34
CA LEU A 151 11.07 18.13 -1.02
C LEU A 151 11.07 16.91 -0.11
N LEU A 152 11.98 15.96 -0.33
CA LEU A 152 12.03 14.70 0.41
C LEU A 152 12.07 14.92 1.92
N PRO A 153 12.94 15.78 2.49
CA PRO A 153 12.92 16.05 3.92
C PRO A 153 11.60 16.62 4.43
N LEU A 154 10.85 17.37 3.61
CA LEU A 154 9.56 17.94 3.99
C LEU A 154 8.49 16.86 4.05
N LEU A 155 8.41 16.02 3.01
CA LEU A 155 7.49 14.89 2.96
C LEU A 155 7.78 13.87 4.08
N MET A 156 9.06 13.63 4.36
CA MET A 156 9.47 12.59 5.31
C MET A 156 9.43 13.06 6.77
N LYS A 157 9.57 14.37 7.03
CA LYS A 157 9.44 14.96 8.38
C LYS A 157 8.00 15.25 8.77
N ASP A 158 7.08 15.32 7.81
CA ASP A 158 5.69 15.53 8.13
C ASP A 158 5.13 14.30 8.86
N ARG A 159 4.87 14.48 10.16
CA ARG A 159 4.37 13.41 11.05
C ARG A 159 2.99 12.89 10.63
N SER A 160 2.32 13.55 9.69
CA SER A 160 1.06 13.09 9.07
C SER A 160 1.27 11.82 8.21
N LEU A 161 2.41 11.70 7.52
CA LEU A 161 2.81 10.50 6.76
C LEU A 161 3.31 9.39 7.69
N ALA A 162 4.00 9.75 8.78
CA ALA A 162 4.48 8.81 9.80
C ALA A 162 3.38 8.19 10.68
N LYS A 163 2.14 8.73 10.62
CA LYS A 163 0.99 8.26 11.41
C LYS A 163 -0.04 7.48 10.59
N GLY A 164 0.24 7.19 9.31
CA GLY A 164 -0.73 6.52 8.43
C GLY A 164 -2.01 7.32 8.23
N SER A 165 -1.96 8.65 8.35
CA SER A 165 -3.16 9.49 8.25
C SER A 165 -3.73 9.42 6.83
N PRO A 166 -5.05 9.18 6.67
CA PRO A 166 -5.79 9.20 5.40
C PRO A 166 -5.57 10.41 4.49
N THR A 167 -5.07 11.51 5.04
CA THR A 167 -5.19 12.85 4.47
C THR A 167 -4.08 13.23 3.49
N CYS A 168 -2.98 12.47 3.40
CA CYS A 168 -1.79 12.92 2.66
C CYS A 168 -1.65 12.37 1.23
N PHE A 169 -2.48 11.41 0.84
CA PHE A 169 -2.58 11.01 -0.56
C PHE A 169 -4.00 11.24 -1.04
N PRO A 170 -4.34 12.46 -1.50
CA PRO A 170 -5.59 12.65 -2.19
C PRO A 170 -5.65 11.65 -3.38
N PRO A 171 -6.81 11.01 -3.62
CA PRO A 171 -6.97 10.04 -4.72
C PRO A 171 -6.72 10.66 -6.11
N SER A 172 -6.54 11.97 -6.18
CA SER A 172 -6.22 12.74 -7.38
C SER A 172 -4.71 12.93 -7.65
N LEU A 173 -3.79 12.34 -6.88
CA LEU A 173 -2.36 12.44 -7.20
C LEU A 173 -2.00 11.56 -8.42
N PRO A 174 -1.48 12.14 -9.52
CA PRO A 174 -1.10 11.38 -10.72
C PRO A 174 -0.04 10.31 -10.46
N ALA A 175 0.72 10.42 -9.36
CA ALA A 175 1.81 9.52 -8.98
C ALA A 175 1.36 8.05 -8.83
N PHE A 176 0.09 7.79 -8.52
CA PHE A 176 -0.47 6.42 -8.44
C PHE A 176 -1.05 5.91 -9.75
N TYR A 177 -1.20 6.79 -10.76
CA TYR A 177 -1.69 6.45 -12.10
C TYR A 177 -0.56 6.27 -13.12
N VAL A 178 0.70 6.53 -12.76
CA VAL A 178 1.84 6.21 -13.62
C VAL A 178 2.01 4.68 -13.63
N PRO A 179 1.83 4.01 -14.78
CA PRO A 179 2.01 2.57 -14.86
C PRO A 179 3.45 2.22 -14.49
N MET A 180 3.61 1.35 -13.48
CA MET A 180 4.89 0.71 -13.18
C MET A 180 5.33 -0.08 -14.43
N PRO A 181 6.52 0.16 -14.99
CA PRO A 181 7.00 -0.67 -16.07
C PRO A 181 7.31 -2.07 -15.55
N GLN A 182 7.07 -3.03 -16.44
CA GLN A 182 7.26 -4.47 -16.24
C GLN A 182 8.71 -4.84 -15.89
#